data_AF-M5G8L6-F1
#
_entry.id   AF-M5G8L6-F1
#
_cell.length_a   1.000
_cell.length_b   1.000
_cell.length_c   1.000
_cell.angle_alpha   90.00
_cell.angle_beta   90.00
_cell.angle_gamma   90.00
#
_symmetry.space_group_name_H-M   'P 1'
#
loop_
_entity.id
_entity.type
_entity.pdbx_description
1 polymer ?
#
loop_
_entity_poly.entity_id
_entity_poly.type
_entity_poly.pdbx_seq_one_letter_code
_entity_poly.pdbx_strand_id
1 'polypeptide(L)'
;MLLRVYKMLRTTIGLPSVDRKVFPFRQRSVDTNALLKLAFTVFSTDPRITYSPASSWDLLREPGSTGPGSYFLLGPRNNGVVTFTFPQPSTTFQWWGWGYQRSDGDVAQICIDGGACQEYSYYNASTNGSENPRLLANIDGLSNSIHMIVMTNIEDQSVNAFGQMTVDRFILDNYEPSGGRYIVFSTDSEVIHSPSSSWSVLDEPGSAGCGTQFLLGARNNGVVKVTFPCSFFISSSCFIFTFWLRSVHSAAMVGVPTFRWRLGTAVDRFVLGGSILAPTFPSNTFISSVPLGFAYHAPMILGGNTPALEVLLDFGHPNVWVISDLCNSNNCAGHNKYVRGPGFQTLSIQDTAIYGNGGPDDTLVSWRVTDSVTWGDNTIAKTTFGASVEIPTSESLDGNFGMAKSAYAKCNGGEYNNFLENMYMQGDVVNAVIAFYQLDGSEGVPPGVSSEGSIGGLDANKFTGEVDWNQMNPQGQWESPACQRIVQASSFSSAIDATDLFNHPILLFDTGDPGLLTLPHDDWLILMSLLGAQGPDSNGNYLIPCESTMTWNFYGSQNRDYTFDLADTSSNNGNGFCNPLANDGGSIPTWVTGTPCFYKYYLAFHYTANMMGFAERNLGASAAESNPYIS
;
A
#
# COMPACT_ATOMS: atom_id res chain seq x y z
N MET A 1 11.03 -40.34 7.55
CA MET A 1 9.86 -41.07 8.08
C MET A 1 8.65 -40.15 8.28
N LEU A 2 8.81 -38.96 8.90
CA LEU A 2 7.75 -37.95 9.07
C LEU A 2 6.92 -37.65 7.80
N LEU A 3 7.58 -37.50 6.63
CA LEU A 3 6.91 -37.23 5.35
C LEU A 3 5.82 -38.27 4.94
N ARG A 4 5.87 -39.51 5.47
CA ARG A 4 4.83 -40.52 5.22
C ARG A 4 3.65 -40.42 6.18
N VAL A 5 3.88 -39.97 7.42
CA VAL A 5 2.81 -39.75 8.42
C VAL A 5 1.94 -38.56 8.01
N TYR A 6 2.57 -37.47 7.55
CA TYR A 6 1.88 -36.27 7.05
C TYR A 6 0.93 -36.56 5.86
N LYS A 7 1.35 -37.46 4.95
CA LYS A 7 0.51 -37.91 3.84
C LYS A 7 -0.69 -38.76 4.26
N MET A 8 -0.62 -39.42 5.42
CA MET A 8 -1.68 -40.30 5.92
C MET A 8 -2.80 -39.50 6.62
N LEU A 9 -2.42 -38.47 7.39
CA LEU A 9 -3.37 -37.56 8.04
C LEU A 9 -4.19 -36.73 7.05
N ARG A 10 -3.59 -36.27 5.93
CA ARG A 10 -4.31 -35.54 4.86
C ARG A 10 -5.52 -36.30 4.29
N THR A 11 -5.49 -37.63 4.28
CA THR A 11 -6.58 -38.47 3.73
C THR A 11 -7.80 -38.60 4.63
N THR A 12 -7.68 -38.32 5.93
CA THR A 12 -8.72 -38.67 6.93
C THR A 12 -9.64 -37.50 7.27
N ILE A 13 -9.22 -36.26 7.01
CA ILE A 13 -9.90 -35.04 7.51
C ILE A 13 -10.73 -34.33 6.42
N GLY A 14 -10.56 -34.68 5.14
CA GLY A 14 -11.49 -34.25 4.07
C GLY A 14 -11.46 -32.76 3.71
N LEU A 15 -10.36 -32.04 3.99
CA LEU A 15 -10.19 -30.63 3.64
C LEU A 15 -9.84 -30.43 2.15
N PRO A 16 -10.34 -29.37 1.49
CA PRO A 16 -10.00 -29.06 0.10
C PRO A 16 -8.52 -28.67 -0.05
N SER A 17 -7.90 -29.07 -1.17
CA SER A 17 -6.46 -28.94 -1.39
C SER A 17 -6.04 -27.68 -2.15
N VAL A 18 -5.12 -26.91 -1.57
CA VAL A 18 -4.32 -25.90 -2.29
C VAL A 18 -3.19 -26.61 -3.04
N ASP A 19 -3.23 -26.59 -4.38
CA ASP A 19 -2.30 -27.31 -5.27
C ASP A 19 -1.34 -26.30 -5.92
N ARG A 20 -0.23 -25.96 -5.24
CA ARG A 20 0.82 -25.05 -5.76
C ARG A 20 1.72 -25.80 -6.77
N LYS A 21 2.09 -25.18 -7.90
CA LYS A 21 2.98 -25.77 -8.92
C LYS A 21 4.08 -24.81 -9.37
N VAL A 22 5.33 -25.29 -9.31
CA VAL A 22 6.52 -24.64 -9.88
C VAL A 22 6.91 -25.37 -11.18
N PHE A 23 7.21 -24.62 -12.24
CA PHE A 23 7.55 -25.18 -13.56
C PHE A 23 8.89 -24.63 -14.08
N PRO A 24 9.87 -25.48 -14.45
CA PRO A 24 11.08 -25.06 -15.16
C PRO A 24 10.87 -25.03 -16.69
N PHE A 25 11.52 -24.08 -17.40
CA PHE A 25 11.23 -23.80 -18.82
C PHE A 25 12.46 -23.79 -19.75
N ARG A 26 12.21 -24.00 -21.05
CA ARG A 26 13.19 -23.91 -22.16
C ARG A 26 12.49 -23.31 -23.40
N GLN A 27 13.18 -22.43 -24.13
CA GLN A 27 12.56 -21.50 -25.09
C GLN A 27 12.45 -22.01 -26.55
N ARG A 28 11.50 -21.45 -27.32
CA ARG A 28 11.56 -21.28 -28.79
C ARG A 28 11.32 -19.80 -29.14
N SER A 29 11.81 -19.37 -30.30
CA SER A 29 11.97 -17.97 -30.75
C SER A 29 10.74 -17.06 -30.60
N VAL A 30 11.00 -15.77 -30.35
CA VAL A 30 10.02 -14.72 -30.00
C VAL A 30 10.08 -13.56 -31.00
N ASP A 31 8.94 -12.89 -31.21
CA ASP A 31 8.74 -11.69 -32.03
C ASP A 31 8.71 -10.45 -31.11
N THR A 32 9.40 -9.35 -31.45
CA THR A 32 9.96 -8.42 -30.44
C THR A 32 9.21 -7.08 -30.22
N ASN A 33 8.04 -6.86 -30.82
CA ASN A 33 7.48 -5.51 -31.00
C ASN A 33 6.32 -5.12 -30.06
N ALA A 34 6.35 -5.52 -28.79
CA ALA A 34 5.44 -4.98 -27.77
C ALA A 34 6.09 -4.99 -26.36
N LEU A 35 6.53 -3.80 -25.90
CA LEU A 35 6.97 -3.53 -24.53
C LEU A 35 5.89 -2.68 -23.86
N LEU A 36 5.28 -3.17 -22.78
CA LEU A 36 4.16 -2.49 -22.11
C LEU A 36 4.61 -2.16 -20.67
N LYS A 37 5.04 -0.92 -20.51
CA LYS A 37 5.91 -0.45 -19.43
C LYS A 37 5.10 0.00 -18.19
N LEU A 38 5.75 0.09 -17.03
CA LEU A 38 5.10 0.38 -15.75
C LEU A 38 4.42 1.76 -15.76
N ALA A 39 3.17 1.84 -15.30
CA ALA A 39 2.30 2.99 -15.50
C ALA A 39 2.36 4.04 -14.36
N PHE A 40 3.09 5.14 -14.55
CA PHE A 40 3.04 6.28 -13.62
C PHE A 40 1.80 7.12 -13.90
N THR A 41 0.90 7.24 -12.92
CA THR A 41 -0.38 7.94 -13.06
C THR A 41 -0.32 9.36 -12.51
N VAL A 42 -0.76 10.33 -13.31
CA VAL A 42 -0.88 11.75 -12.93
C VAL A 42 -2.36 12.14 -12.98
N PHE A 43 -2.99 12.40 -11.85
CA PHE A 43 -4.40 12.81 -11.79
C PHE A 43 -4.59 14.23 -12.31
N SER A 44 -5.80 14.57 -12.78
CA SER A 44 -6.12 15.89 -13.34
C SER A 44 -5.84 17.07 -12.40
N THR A 45 -5.82 16.85 -11.08
CA THR A 45 -5.54 17.89 -10.07
C THR A 45 -4.05 18.08 -9.76
N ASP A 46 -3.16 17.36 -10.44
CA ASP A 46 -1.73 17.50 -10.22
C ASP A 46 -1.22 18.89 -10.62
N PRO A 47 -0.43 19.60 -9.78
CA PRO A 47 0.02 20.97 -10.05
C PRO A 47 0.93 21.09 -11.29
N ARG A 48 1.42 19.98 -11.85
CA ARG A 48 2.18 19.94 -13.12
C ARG A 48 1.28 19.99 -14.35
N ILE A 49 -0.04 19.98 -14.17
CA ILE A 49 -1.05 20.18 -15.21
C ILE A 49 -1.64 21.59 -15.06
N THR A 50 -1.55 22.41 -16.11
CA THR A 50 -2.14 23.76 -16.13
C THR A 50 -3.24 23.86 -17.16
N TYR A 51 -4.40 24.36 -16.73
CA TYR A 51 -5.60 24.53 -17.54
C TYR A 51 -5.79 25.99 -17.93
N SER A 52 -5.99 26.27 -19.22
CA SER A 52 -6.12 27.62 -19.77
C SER A 52 -7.32 27.75 -20.73
N PRO A 53 -8.02 28.89 -20.73
CA PRO A 53 -8.04 29.87 -19.65
C PRO A 53 -8.72 29.25 -18.42
N ALA A 54 -8.11 29.37 -17.23
CA ALA A 54 -8.54 28.64 -16.02
C ALA A 54 -10.03 28.82 -15.68
N SER A 55 -10.62 29.99 -15.97
CA SER A 55 -12.04 30.28 -15.78
C SER A 55 -13.01 29.49 -16.68
N SER A 56 -12.50 28.65 -17.58
CA SER A 56 -13.31 27.75 -18.40
C SER A 56 -13.28 26.29 -17.94
N TRP A 57 -12.48 25.98 -16.93
CA TRP A 57 -12.21 24.61 -16.47
C TRP A 57 -12.69 24.41 -15.03
N ASP A 58 -13.62 23.48 -14.84
CA ASP A 58 -14.17 23.14 -13.53
C ASP A 58 -13.84 21.69 -13.17
N LEU A 59 -13.54 21.45 -11.89
CA LEU A 59 -13.31 20.12 -11.34
C LEU A 59 -14.66 19.50 -10.93
N LEU A 60 -15.05 18.39 -11.54
CA LEU A 60 -16.27 17.67 -11.19
C LEU A 60 -15.95 16.34 -10.48
N ARG A 61 -16.79 15.99 -9.49
CA ARG A 61 -16.70 14.78 -8.65
C ARG A 61 -17.92 13.88 -8.85
N GLU A 62 -18.10 13.41 -10.07
CA GLU A 62 -19.21 12.52 -10.44
C GLU A 62 -18.87 11.03 -10.14
N PRO A 63 -19.83 10.10 -10.25
CA PRO A 63 -19.57 8.66 -10.07
C PRO A 63 -18.68 8.11 -11.20
N GLY A 64 -17.47 7.66 -10.86
CA GLY A 64 -16.52 7.04 -11.79
C GLY A 64 -15.19 7.78 -11.98
N SER A 65 -14.98 8.97 -11.39
CA SER A 65 -13.67 9.65 -11.46
C SER A 65 -12.59 8.79 -10.83
N THR A 66 -11.35 8.96 -11.32
CA THR A 66 -10.17 8.47 -10.62
C THR A 66 -9.56 9.59 -9.77
N GLY A 67 -9.23 9.31 -8.52
CA GLY A 67 -8.69 10.32 -7.60
C GLY A 67 -9.73 11.40 -7.20
N PRO A 68 -9.33 12.67 -7.01
CA PRO A 68 -10.16 13.70 -6.40
C PRO A 68 -11.16 14.40 -7.34
N GLY A 69 -11.38 13.88 -8.55
CA GLY A 69 -12.24 14.47 -9.58
C GLY A 69 -11.53 14.54 -10.93
N SER A 70 -12.25 14.99 -11.96
CA SER A 70 -11.71 15.26 -13.29
C SER A 70 -12.01 16.70 -13.71
N TYR A 71 -11.11 17.31 -14.49
CA TYR A 71 -11.33 18.64 -15.04
C TYR A 71 -12.11 18.60 -16.35
N PHE A 72 -13.10 19.47 -16.45
CA PHE A 72 -13.98 19.63 -17.61
C PHE A 72 -13.91 21.05 -18.16
N LEU A 73 -13.80 21.16 -19.49
CA LEU A 73 -13.97 22.43 -20.19
C LEU A 73 -15.47 22.78 -20.27
N LEU A 74 -15.96 23.53 -19.27
CA LEU A 74 -17.36 23.96 -19.16
C LEU A 74 -17.60 25.38 -19.71
N GLY A 75 -16.59 26.24 -19.71
CA GLY A 75 -16.64 27.60 -20.25
C GLY A 75 -16.43 27.67 -21.78
N PRO A 76 -15.99 28.83 -22.32
CA PRO A 76 -15.64 28.99 -23.72
C PRO A 76 -14.68 27.90 -24.25
N ARG A 77 -15.22 27.01 -25.08
CA ARG A 77 -14.54 25.79 -25.55
C ARG A 77 -13.46 26.04 -26.61
N ASN A 78 -13.55 27.16 -27.33
CA ASN A 78 -12.80 27.44 -28.55
C ASN A 78 -11.31 27.79 -28.37
N ASN A 79 -10.82 27.82 -27.12
CA ASN A 79 -9.41 28.01 -26.78
C ASN A 79 -9.03 27.22 -25.51
N GLY A 80 -9.68 26.06 -25.28
CA GLY A 80 -9.33 25.20 -24.14
C GLY A 80 -7.96 24.57 -24.35
N VAL A 81 -6.99 24.92 -23.52
CA VAL A 81 -5.62 24.39 -23.57
C VAL A 81 -5.27 23.72 -22.24
N VAL A 82 -4.67 22.53 -22.33
CA VAL A 82 -4.07 21.82 -21.20
C VAL A 82 -2.57 21.69 -21.50
N THR A 83 -1.73 22.17 -20.59
CA THR A 83 -0.28 21.96 -20.65
C THR A 83 0.13 21.04 -19.51
N PHE A 84 0.93 20.03 -19.79
CA PHE A 84 1.42 19.05 -18.82
C PHE A 84 2.90 18.80 -19.05
N THR A 85 3.71 18.92 -18.00
CA THR A 85 5.14 18.55 -18.04
C THR A 85 5.33 17.23 -17.30
N PHE A 86 6.01 16.27 -17.93
CA PHE A 86 6.21 14.97 -17.31
C PHE A 86 6.98 15.09 -15.99
N PRO A 87 6.54 14.43 -14.91
CA PRO A 87 7.26 14.41 -13.63
C PRO A 87 8.53 13.55 -13.65
N GLN A 88 8.71 12.73 -14.69
CA GLN A 88 9.79 11.77 -14.85
C GLN A 88 10.06 11.52 -16.34
N PRO A 89 11.21 10.93 -16.72
CA PRO A 89 11.42 10.42 -18.07
C PRO A 89 10.36 9.39 -18.46
N SER A 90 9.79 9.52 -19.66
CA SER A 90 8.82 8.55 -20.20
C SER A 90 8.90 8.47 -21.72
N THR A 91 8.80 7.26 -22.24
CA THR A 91 8.79 6.91 -23.67
C THR A 91 7.38 6.70 -24.26
N THR A 92 6.32 6.87 -23.46
CA THR A 92 4.91 6.90 -23.86
C THR A 92 4.11 7.99 -23.14
N PHE A 93 2.92 8.28 -23.64
CA PHE A 93 1.93 9.15 -23.00
C PHE A 93 0.51 8.68 -23.32
N GLN A 94 -0.29 8.49 -22.28
CA GLN A 94 -1.71 8.23 -22.38
C GLN A 94 -2.51 9.37 -21.77
N TRP A 95 -3.54 9.80 -22.47
CA TRP A 95 -4.55 10.71 -21.95
C TRP A 95 -5.86 9.95 -21.75
N TRP A 96 -6.34 9.97 -20.50
CA TRP A 96 -7.64 9.45 -20.10
C TRP A 96 -8.55 10.61 -19.73
N GLY A 97 -9.79 10.56 -20.21
CA GLY A 97 -10.85 11.51 -19.90
C GLY A 97 -12.13 10.78 -19.50
N TRP A 98 -13.07 11.51 -18.90
CA TRP A 98 -14.36 10.92 -18.50
C TRP A 98 -15.17 10.47 -19.71
N GLY A 99 -15.93 9.39 -19.53
CA GLY A 99 -16.98 8.98 -20.46
C GLY A 99 -18.11 9.99 -20.70
N TYR A 100 -18.21 11.09 -19.94
CA TYR A 100 -19.18 12.18 -20.17
C TYR A 100 -18.73 13.05 -21.37
N GLN A 101 -18.84 12.47 -22.55
CA GLN A 101 -18.62 13.12 -23.84
C GLN A 101 -19.98 13.34 -24.50
N ARG A 102 -20.19 14.52 -25.06
CA ARG A 102 -21.47 14.87 -25.70
C ARG A 102 -21.34 14.69 -27.21
N SER A 103 -22.48 14.58 -27.89
CA SER A 103 -22.51 14.42 -29.35
C SER A 103 -22.29 15.76 -30.09
N ASP A 104 -21.56 16.70 -29.50
CA ASP A 104 -21.39 18.08 -29.97
C ASP A 104 -20.01 18.35 -30.62
N GLY A 105 -19.36 17.27 -31.09
CA GLY A 105 -18.02 17.27 -31.71
C GLY A 105 -16.93 17.14 -30.68
N ASP A 106 -15.79 16.53 -31.00
CA ASP A 106 -14.73 16.28 -30.00
C ASP A 106 -13.40 15.92 -30.68
N VAL A 107 -12.53 16.93 -30.87
CA VAL A 107 -11.16 16.78 -31.41
C VAL A 107 -10.18 17.66 -30.64
N ALA A 108 -9.07 17.09 -30.20
CA ALA A 108 -7.96 17.82 -29.60
C ALA A 108 -6.68 17.63 -30.41
N GLN A 109 -5.93 18.71 -30.55
CA GLN A 109 -4.61 18.72 -31.14
C GLN A 109 -3.56 18.62 -30.03
N ILE A 110 -2.71 17.60 -30.07
CA ILE A 110 -1.66 17.33 -29.08
C ILE A 110 -0.30 17.60 -29.71
N CYS A 111 0.47 18.51 -29.12
CA CYS A 111 1.84 18.87 -29.49
C CYS A 111 2.81 18.41 -28.39
N ILE A 112 3.99 17.93 -28.78
CA ILE A 112 5.03 17.43 -27.86
C ILE A 112 6.29 18.25 -28.06
N ASP A 113 6.84 18.81 -26.97
CA ASP A 113 8.05 19.65 -26.92
C ASP A 113 8.05 20.84 -27.91
N GLY A 114 6.86 21.37 -28.23
CA GLY A 114 6.69 22.41 -29.26
C GLY A 114 6.92 21.93 -30.70
N GLY A 115 7.00 20.62 -30.92
CA GLY A 115 7.08 19.97 -32.22
C GLY A 115 5.74 19.90 -32.97
N ALA A 116 5.71 19.08 -34.04
CA ALA A 116 4.51 18.90 -34.85
C ALA A 116 3.38 18.23 -34.05
N CYS A 117 2.17 18.77 -34.18
CA CYS A 117 1.01 18.32 -33.43
C CYS A 117 0.21 17.25 -34.19
N GLN A 118 -0.48 16.37 -33.47
CA GLN A 118 -1.38 15.36 -34.01
C GLN A 118 -2.80 15.55 -33.49
N GLU A 119 -3.80 15.29 -34.33
CA GLU A 119 -5.22 15.43 -33.97
C GLU A 119 -5.79 14.10 -33.50
N TYR A 120 -6.43 14.11 -32.34
CA TYR A 120 -7.10 12.97 -31.73
C TYR A 120 -8.59 13.29 -31.63
N SER A 121 -9.41 12.60 -32.43
CA SER A 121 -10.86 12.63 -32.22
C SER A 121 -11.20 11.73 -31.03
N TYR A 122 -11.89 12.30 -30.06
CA TYR A 122 -12.43 11.60 -28.91
C TYR A 122 -13.96 11.66 -28.86
N TYR A 123 -14.59 11.89 -30.02
CA TYR A 123 -16.04 11.81 -30.21
C TYR A 123 -16.59 10.42 -29.82
N ASN A 124 -17.78 10.41 -29.22
CA ASN A 124 -18.50 9.19 -28.89
C ASN A 124 -20.02 9.40 -28.96
N ALA A 125 -20.66 8.88 -30.01
CA ALA A 125 -22.10 9.02 -30.20
C ALA A 125 -22.96 8.09 -29.31
N SER A 126 -22.37 7.19 -28.52
CA SER A 126 -23.09 6.12 -27.81
C SER A 126 -22.97 6.13 -26.28
N THR A 127 -22.33 7.14 -25.69
CA THR A 127 -22.24 7.30 -24.22
C THR A 127 -23.53 7.88 -23.63
N ASN A 128 -23.85 7.47 -22.39
CA ASN A 128 -24.92 8.05 -21.58
C ASN A 128 -24.42 8.91 -20.41
N GLY A 129 -23.10 9.03 -20.22
CA GLY A 129 -22.49 9.84 -19.17
C GLY A 129 -22.37 9.13 -17.81
N SER A 130 -22.59 7.82 -17.73
CA SER A 130 -22.43 7.00 -16.52
C SER A 130 -21.25 6.01 -16.61
N GLU A 131 -20.46 6.10 -17.69
CA GLU A 131 -19.35 5.21 -17.97
C GLU A 131 -18.02 5.67 -17.35
N ASN A 132 -17.20 4.71 -16.93
CA ASN A 132 -15.85 4.94 -16.40
C ASN A 132 -14.94 5.70 -17.40
N PRO A 133 -13.90 6.40 -16.91
CA PRO A 133 -12.90 7.07 -17.74
C PRO A 133 -12.31 6.15 -18.81
N ARG A 134 -12.11 6.70 -20.02
CA ARG A 134 -11.63 5.97 -21.19
C ARG A 134 -10.36 6.61 -21.76
N LEU A 135 -9.54 5.78 -22.39
CA LEU A 135 -8.34 6.20 -23.12
C LEU A 135 -8.75 7.03 -24.35
N LEU A 136 -8.29 8.28 -24.44
CA LEU A 136 -8.60 9.23 -25.50
C LEU A 136 -7.44 9.38 -26.50
N ALA A 137 -6.20 9.35 -26.01
CA ALA A 137 -5.00 9.29 -26.83
C ALA A 137 -3.96 8.35 -26.19
N ASN A 138 -3.22 7.63 -27.04
CA ASN A 138 -2.04 6.86 -26.66
C ASN A 138 -0.93 7.20 -27.66
N ILE A 139 0.20 7.68 -27.14
CA ILE A 139 1.36 8.10 -27.91
C ILE A 139 2.54 7.25 -27.47
N ASP A 140 3.11 6.50 -28.40
CA ASP A 140 4.25 5.61 -28.16
C ASP A 140 5.48 6.04 -28.93
N GLY A 141 6.67 5.69 -28.43
CA GLY A 141 7.93 5.88 -29.17
C GLY A 141 8.57 7.26 -28.98
N LEU A 142 8.25 7.94 -27.87
CA LEU A 142 8.98 9.12 -27.43
C LEU A 142 10.41 8.73 -26.98
N SER A 143 11.33 9.69 -26.92
CA SER A 143 12.64 9.49 -26.29
C SER A 143 12.49 9.30 -24.78
N ASN A 144 13.44 8.65 -24.10
CA ASN A 144 13.34 8.51 -22.63
C ASN A 144 13.76 9.81 -21.96
N SER A 145 12.83 10.75 -21.87
CA SER A 145 13.06 12.13 -21.43
C SER A 145 11.82 12.70 -20.77
N ILE A 146 12.00 13.78 -20.00
CA ILE A 146 10.88 14.62 -19.57
C ILE A 146 10.38 15.38 -20.79
N HIS A 147 9.11 15.19 -21.14
CA HIS A 147 8.45 15.87 -22.24
C HIS A 147 7.45 16.92 -21.74
N MET A 148 7.18 17.92 -22.57
CA MET A 148 6.08 18.85 -22.39
C MET A 148 4.99 18.59 -23.41
N ILE A 149 3.79 18.26 -22.94
CA ILE A 149 2.59 18.07 -23.75
C ILE A 149 1.75 19.35 -23.70
N VAL A 150 1.33 19.82 -24.87
CA VAL A 150 0.31 20.87 -25.01
C VAL A 150 -0.85 20.28 -25.80
N MET A 151 -2.02 20.21 -25.18
CA MET A 151 -3.26 19.75 -25.79
C MET A 151 -4.20 20.94 -25.98
N THR A 152 -4.71 21.14 -27.19
CA THR A 152 -5.61 22.23 -27.55
C THR A 152 -6.93 21.67 -28.08
N ASN A 153 -8.07 22.07 -27.52
CA ASN A 153 -9.39 21.75 -28.05
C ASN A 153 -9.61 22.52 -29.36
N ILE A 154 -9.87 21.82 -30.46
CA ILE A 154 -10.04 22.41 -31.79
C ILE A 154 -11.47 22.17 -32.33
N GLU A 155 -11.83 22.86 -33.42
CA GLU A 155 -13.14 22.71 -34.05
C GLU A 155 -13.22 21.37 -34.80
N ASP A 156 -14.11 20.50 -34.35
CA ASP A 156 -14.43 19.25 -35.04
C ASP A 156 -15.17 19.57 -36.35
N GLN A 157 -14.45 19.49 -37.46
CA GLN A 157 -14.97 19.78 -38.80
C GLN A 157 -16.10 18.83 -39.24
N SER A 158 -16.31 17.69 -38.56
CA SER A 158 -17.40 16.76 -38.89
C SER A 158 -18.78 17.26 -38.43
N VAL A 159 -18.81 18.13 -37.42
CA VAL A 159 -20.04 18.75 -36.88
C VAL A 159 -19.98 20.29 -36.81
N ASN A 160 -18.84 20.89 -37.18
CA ASN A 160 -18.56 22.32 -37.16
C ASN A 160 -18.78 22.96 -35.77
N ALA A 161 -18.22 22.33 -34.72
CA ALA A 161 -18.36 22.75 -33.34
C ALA A 161 -17.12 22.39 -32.49
N PHE A 162 -16.99 23.04 -31.33
CA PHE A 162 -15.94 22.73 -30.35
C PHE A 162 -16.48 21.83 -29.24
N GLY A 163 -15.75 20.77 -28.96
CA GLY A 163 -16.15 19.73 -28.01
C GLY A 163 -15.92 20.03 -26.55
N GLN A 164 -16.45 19.15 -25.70
CA GLN A 164 -16.22 19.18 -24.27
C GLN A 164 -14.98 18.35 -23.92
N MET A 165 -13.83 19.02 -23.90
CA MET A 165 -12.58 18.40 -23.50
C MET A 165 -12.58 18.06 -21.99
N THR A 166 -12.09 16.86 -21.64
CA THR A 166 -12.00 16.37 -20.26
C THR A 166 -10.63 15.76 -19.97
N VAL A 167 -10.17 15.84 -18.72
CA VAL A 167 -8.97 15.17 -18.24
C VAL A 167 -9.28 14.53 -16.89
N ASP A 168 -9.18 13.19 -16.82
CA ASP A 168 -9.25 12.41 -15.59
C ASP A 168 -7.83 12.12 -15.08
N ARG A 169 -6.97 11.59 -15.96
CA ARG A 169 -5.56 11.31 -15.66
C ARG A 169 -4.70 11.25 -16.91
N PHE A 170 -3.41 11.44 -16.72
CA PHE A 170 -2.37 10.97 -17.64
C PHE A 170 -1.73 9.70 -17.10
N ILE A 171 -1.30 8.83 -18.01
CA ILE A 171 -0.42 7.71 -17.67
C ILE A 171 0.85 7.84 -18.51
N LEU A 172 2.00 7.76 -17.83
CA LEU A 172 3.34 7.71 -18.41
C LEU A 172 3.93 6.32 -18.21
N ASP A 173 4.97 6.00 -18.96
CA ASP A 173 5.81 4.86 -18.64
C ASP A 173 6.96 5.17 -17.68
N ASN A 174 7.29 4.16 -16.88
CA ASN A 174 8.60 3.91 -16.30
C ASN A 174 9.40 3.05 -17.29
N TYR A 175 10.27 3.68 -18.07
CA TYR A 175 11.34 2.96 -18.77
C TYR A 175 12.56 2.86 -17.85
N GLU A 176 12.88 1.64 -17.39
CA GLU A 176 14.13 1.34 -16.67
C GLU A 176 14.78 0.03 -17.15
N PRO A 177 16.13 -0.11 -17.07
CA PRO A 177 16.85 -1.24 -17.62
C PRO A 177 16.55 -2.58 -16.95
N SER A 178 16.87 -3.65 -17.67
CA SER A 178 16.61 -5.04 -17.33
C SER A 178 17.04 -5.47 -15.90
N GLY A 179 16.08 -5.81 -15.04
CA GLY A 179 16.34 -6.62 -13.85
C GLY A 179 15.39 -6.45 -12.65
N GLY A 180 14.05 -6.39 -12.78
CA GLY A 180 13.07 -5.99 -11.72
C GLY A 180 12.23 -7.08 -11.00
N ARG A 181 12.30 -7.24 -9.65
CA ARG A 181 11.45 -8.14 -8.80
C ARG A 181 10.22 -7.31 -8.52
N TYR A 182 9.07 -7.76 -9.00
CA TYR A 182 7.86 -6.97 -8.93
C TYR A 182 6.67 -7.87 -8.62
N ILE A 183 5.75 -7.36 -7.82
CA ILE A 183 4.51 -8.06 -7.47
C ILE A 183 3.39 -7.42 -8.30
N VAL A 184 2.86 -8.20 -9.25
CA VAL A 184 1.71 -7.80 -10.07
C VAL A 184 0.49 -8.53 -9.52
N PHE A 185 -0.51 -7.78 -9.06
CA PHE A 185 -1.76 -8.35 -8.55
C PHE A 185 -2.66 -8.80 -9.70
N SER A 186 -3.50 -9.81 -9.47
CA SER A 186 -4.40 -10.33 -10.52
C SER A 186 -5.40 -9.29 -11.06
N THR A 187 -5.64 -8.23 -10.29
CA THR A 187 -6.50 -7.08 -10.59
C THR A 187 -5.78 -5.90 -11.24
N ASP A 188 -4.44 -5.94 -11.37
CA ASP A 188 -3.71 -4.85 -12.02
C ASP A 188 -3.95 -4.85 -13.54
N SER A 189 -3.88 -3.65 -14.15
CA SER A 189 -4.11 -3.41 -15.58
C SER A 189 -3.22 -4.23 -16.52
N GLU A 190 -2.05 -4.62 -16.03
CA GLU A 190 -1.02 -5.41 -16.68
C GLU A 190 -1.44 -6.88 -16.87
N VAL A 191 -2.51 -7.32 -16.19
CA VAL A 191 -3.06 -8.69 -16.23
C VAL A 191 -4.36 -8.74 -17.05
N ILE A 192 -4.26 -9.24 -18.28
CA ILE A 192 -5.40 -9.36 -19.20
C ILE A 192 -5.99 -10.77 -19.11
N HIS A 193 -7.22 -10.84 -18.59
CA HIS A 193 -8.04 -12.06 -18.51
C HIS A 193 -8.93 -12.21 -19.74
N SER A 194 -8.85 -13.36 -20.43
CA SER A 194 -9.56 -13.60 -21.69
C SER A 194 -10.26 -14.98 -21.72
N PRO A 195 -11.51 -15.07 -22.22
CA PRO A 195 -12.44 -13.95 -22.43
C PRO A 195 -12.87 -13.36 -21.07
N SER A 196 -12.87 -12.03 -20.94
CA SER A 196 -13.11 -11.34 -19.66
C SER A 196 -14.44 -11.71 -19.00
N SER A 197 -15.49 -11.95 -19.79
CA SER A 197 -16.81 -12.41 -19.33
C SER A 197 -16.85 -13.79 -18.66
N SER A 198 -15.73 -14.53 -18.67
CA SER A 198 -15.58 -15.80 -17.95
C SER A 198 -14.82 -15.69 -16.63
N TRP A 199 -14.30 -14.50 -16.31
CA TRP A 199 -13.57 -14.22 -15.08
C TRP A 199 -14.38 -13.28 -14.18
N SER A 200 -14.20 -13.42 -12.88
CA SER A 200 -14.84 -12.55 -11.88
C SER A 200 -13.89 -12.34 -10.71
N VAL A 201 -13.80 -11.09 -10.25
CA VAL A 201 -13.15 -10.77 -8.98
C VAL A 201 -14.07 -11.24 -7.86
N LEU A 202 -13.53 -11.98 -6.91
CA LEU A 202 -14.15 -12.20 -5.60
C LEU A 202 -13.23 -11.59 -4.55
N ASP A 203 -13.79 -10.72 -3.71
CA ASP A 203 -13.12 -10.24 -2.52
C ASP A 203 -13.35 -11.27 -1.40
N GLU A 204 -12.26 -11.90 -0.96
CA GLU A 204 -12.24 -13.00 0.01
C GLU A 204 -11.18 -12.68 1.07
N PRO A 205 -11.43 -12.96 2.37
CA PRO A 205 -10.45 -12.72 3.43
C PRO A 205 -9.10 -13.40 3.17
N GLY A 206 -8.02 -12.62 3.20
CA GLY A 206 -6.67 -13.09 2.90
C GLY A 206 -6.35 -13.24 1.40
N SER A 207 -7.10 -12.57 0.52
CA SER A 207 -6.69 -12.30 -0.88
C SER A 207 -5.66 -11.17 -0.95
N ALA A 208 -4.73 -11.23 -1.91
CA ALA A 208 -3.71 -10.18 -2.08
C ALA A 208 -4.10 -9.23 -3.23
N GLY A 209 -4.07 -7.93 -2.99
CA GLY A 209 -4.62 -6.94 -3.91
C GLY A 209 -6.13 -6.78 -3.74
N CYS A 210 -6.83 -6.23 -4.73
CA CYS A 210 -8.25 -5.89 -4.61
C CYS A 210 -9.20 -7.07 -4.90
N GLY A 211 -8.95 -8.21 -4.24
CA GLY A 211 -9.62 -9.47 -4.48
C GLY A 211 -8.88 -10.37 -5.48
N THR A 212 -9.30 -11.63 -5.55
CA THR A 212 -8.70 -12.68 -6.39
C THR A 212 -9.55 -12.88 -7.66
N GLN A 213 -8.92 -13.08 -8.82
CA GLN A 213 -9.61 -13.38 -10.08
C GLN A 213 -9.90 -14.88 -10.25
N PHE A 214 -11.18 -15.23 -10.40
CA PHE A 214 -11.66 -16.61 -10.57
C PHE A 214 -12.21 -16.87 -11.98
N LEU A 215 -11.79 -17.96 -12.62
CA LEU A 215 -12.39 -18.44 -13.87
C LEU A 215 -13.69 -19.22 -13.59
N LEU A 216 -14.83 -18.55 -13.71
CA LEU A 216 -16.18 -19.11 -13.49
C LEU A 216 -16.89 -19.56 -14.79
N GLY A 217 -16.39 -19.14 -15.97
CA GLY A 217 -17.00 -19.41 -17.28
C GLY A 217 -16.66 -20.77 -17.93
N ALA A 218 -16.92 -20.90 -19.24
CA ALA A 218 -16.91 -22.20 -19.93
C ALA A 218 -15.50 -22.86 -19.99
N ARG A 219 -15.47 -24.18 -19.76
CA ARG A 219 -14.32 -24.96 -19.25
C ARG A 219 -13.00 -24.96 -20.01
N ASN A 220 -12.96 -24.51 -21.27
CA ASN A 220 -11.87 -24.80 -22.21
C ASN A 220 -11.42 -23.57 -23.02
N ASN A 221 -10.77 -22.57 -22.38
CA ASN A 221 -9.76 -21.63 -22.93
C ASN A 221 -9.64 -20.33 -22.09
N GLY A 222 -9.71 -20.41 -20.76
CA GLY A 222 -9.34 -19.27 -19.92
C GLY A 222 -7.85 -18.95 -20.10
N VAL A 223 -7.56 -17.77 -20.65
CA VAL A 223 -6.20 -17.29 -20.91
C VAL A 223 -5.94 -16.08 -20.02
N VAL A 224 -4.87 -16.14 -19.23
CA VAL A 224 -4.30 -14.94 -18.59
C VAL A 224 -3.03 -14.59 -19.32
N LYS A 225 -2.94 -13.34 -19.78
CA LYS A 225 -1.70 -12.72 -20.26
C LYS A 225 -1.25 -11.73 -19.19
N VAL A 226 -0.01 -11.87 -18.73
CA VAL A 226 0.65 -10.83 -17.94
C VAL A 226 1.62 -10.15 -18.87
N THR A 227 1.49 -8.83 -19.03
CA THR A 227 2.37 -8.05 -19.89
C THR A 227 3.47 -7.42 -19.04
N PHE A 228 4.72 -7.59 -19.46
CA PHE A 228 5.88 -7.17 -18.66
C PHE A 228 6.55 -5.91 -19.23
N PRO A 229 7.07 -5.02 -18.36
CA PRO A 229 7.60 -3.73 -18.77
C PRO A 229 9.01 -3.75 -19.37
N CYS A 230 9.79 -4.81 -19.14
CA CYS A 230 11.23 -4.83 -19.46
C CYS A 230 11.61 -5.79 -20.59
N SER A 231 12.62 -5.40 -21.37
CA SER A 231 13.35 -6.27 -22.29
C SER A 231 14.23 -7.27 -21.52
N PHE A 232 13.84 -8.55 -21.47
CA PHE A 232 14.65 -9.58 -20.80
C PHE A 232 15.84 -10.04 -21.66
N PHE A 233 17.06 -9.67 -21.28
CA PHE A 233 18.26 -10.39 -21.73
C PHE A 233 18.36 -11.73 -20.98
N ILE A 234 17.89 -12.79 -21.63
CA ILE A 234 17.99 -14.16 -21.10
C ILE A 234 19.45 -14.63 -21.23
N SER A 235 20.27 -14.35 -20.22
CA SER A 235 21.47 -15.16 -19.96
C SER A 235 21.03 -16.55 -19.46
N SER A 236 21.88 -17.57 -19.63
CA SER A 236 21.49 -18.98 -19.63
C SER A 236 21.08 -19.60 -18.27
N SER A 237 20.78 -18.78 -17.28
CA SER A 237 20.37 -19.17 -15.93
C SER A 237 18.85 -19.20 -15.78
N CYS A 238 18.30 -20.26 -15.18
CA CYS A 238 16.86 -20.45 -15.04
C CYS A 238 16.18 -19.33 -14.24
N PHE A 239 15.22 -18.62 -14.86
CA PHE A 239 14.21 -17.85 -14.14
C PHE A 239 13.17 -18.81 -13.52
N ILE A 240 12.78 -18.56 -12.28
CA ILE A 240 11.73 -19.28 -11.56
C ILE A 240 10.49 -18.40 -11.51
N PHE A 241 9.37 -18.89 -12.05
CA PHE A 241 8.05 -18.29 -11.86
C PHE A 241 7.31 -19.07 -10.77
N THR A 242 6.92 -18.38 -9.69
CA THR A 242 6.17 -18.97 -8.57
C THR A 242 4.73 -18.50 -8.60
N PHE A 243 3.79 -19.45 -8.70
CA PHE A 243 2.35 -19.16 -8.78
C PHE A 243 1.66 -19.50 -7.46
N TRP A 244 0.92 -18.54 -6.91
CA TRP A 244 0.02 -18.75 -5.76
C TRP A 244 -1.42 -18.85 -6.27
N LEU A 245 -2.03 -20.02 -6.10
CA LEU A 245 -3.36 -20.36 -6.61
C LEU A 245 -4.19 -20.99 -5.49
N ARG A 246 -5.36 -20.42 -5.16
CA ARG A 246 -6.39 -21.14 -4.40
C ARG A 246 -7.20 -21.97 -5.41
N SER A 247 -7.14 -23.30 -5.28
CA SER A 247 -7.90 -24.32 -6.06
C SER A 247 -7.37 -24.77 -7.45
N VAL A 248 -6.67 -25.91 -7.43
CA VAL A 248 -6.62 -27.06 -8.39
C VAL A 248 -6.28 -26.96 -9.92
N HIS A 249 -5.58 -28.02 -10.36
CA HIS A 249 -5.51 -28.61 -11.72
C HIS A 249 -4.84 -27.85 -12.90
N SER A 250 -3.50 -27.81 -12.88
CA SER A 250 -2.60 -27.83 -14.07
C SER A 250 -2.73 -26.73 -15.15
N ALA A 251 -1.81 -25.77 -15.12
CA ALA A 251 -1.59 -24.78 -16.18
C ALA A 251 -0.68 -25.29 -17.32
N ALA A 252 -0.74 -24.62 -18.48
CA ALA A 252 0.21 -24.78 -19.58
C ALA A 252 0.52 -23.44 -20.28
N MET A 253 1.78 -23.18 -20.59
CA MET A 253 2.26 -21.96 -21.27
C MET A 253 2.22 -22.13 -22.80
N VAL A 254 1.80 -21.09 -23.53
CA VAL A 254 1.80 -21.09 -25.01
C VAL A 254 2.33 -19.76 -25.56
N GLY A 255 3.66 -19.66 -25.76
CA GLY A 255 4.33 -18.47 -26.30
C GLY A 255 4.71 -17.43 -25.24
N VAL A 256 4.87 -16.16 -25.66
CA VAL A 256 4.96 -14.92 -24.82
C VAL A 256 3.96 -15.04 -23.65
N PRO A 257 4.29 -14.68 -22.39
CA PRO A 257 3.70 -15.26 -21.16
C PRO A 257 2.17 -15.28 -21.12
N THR A 258 1.64 -16.35 -21.72
CA THR A 258 0.23 -16.60 -21.99
C THR A 258 -0.06 -17.96 -21.38
N PHE A 259 -0.78 -17.94 -20.27
CA PHE A 259 -1.07 -19.14 -19.48
C PHE A 259 -2.50 -19.59 -19.78
N ARG A 260 -2.66 -20.86 -20.16
CA ARG A 260 -3.98 -21.49 -20.25
C ARG A 260 -4.31 -22.19 -18.93
N TRP A 261 -5.48 -21.87 -18.41
CA TRP A 261 -6.01 -22.36 -17.14
C TRP A 261 -7.23 -23.26 -17.37
N ARG A 262 -7.60 -24.03 -16.33
CA ARG A 262 -8.79 -24.88 -16.31
C ARG A 262 -9.82 -24.31 -15.33
N LEU A 263 -11.08 -24.70 -15.49
CA LEU A 263 -12.17 -24.28 -14.61
C LEU A 263 -11.82 -24.50 -13.12
N GLY A 264 -12.08 -23.49 -12.30
CA GLY A 264 -11.89 -23.54 -10.85
C GLY A 264 -10.55 -22.98 -10.35
N THR A 265 -9.66 -22.55 -11.24
CA THR A 265 -8.42 -21.85 -10.84
C THR A 265 -8.69 -20.41 -10.41
N ALA A 266 -8.18 -20.04 -9.23
CA ALA A 266 -8.07 -18.66 -8.78
C ALA A 266 -6.62 -18.16 -8.95
N VAL A 267 -6.43 -16.99 -9.53
CA VAL A 267 -5.13 -16.32 -9.64
C VAL A 267 -5.15 -15.10 -8.74
N ASP A 268 -4.24 -15.05 -7.77
CA ASP A 268 -4.19 -14.01 -6.74
C ASP A 268 -3.18 -12.92 -7.12
N ARG A 269 -1.91 -13.31 -7.31
CA ARG A 269 -0.82 -12.43 -7.73
C ARG A 269 0.31 -13.18 -8.44
N PHE A 270 1.19 -12.43 -9.10
CA PHE A 270 2.42 -12.89 -9.72
C PHE A 270 3.63 -12.22 -9.06
N VAL A 271 4.69 -12.99 -8.80
CA VAL A 271 5.98 -12.47 -8.29
C VAL A 271 7.07 -12.71 -9.34
N LEU A 272 7.80 -11.66 -9.73
CA LEU A 272 8.81 -11.59 -10.81
C LEU A 272 10.22 -11.21 -10.24
N GLY A 273 11.32 -10.96 -11.01
CA GLY A 273 12.72 -10.71 -10.48
C GLY A 273 13.65 -9.76 -11.30
N GLY A 274 14.55 -8.85 -10.82
CA GLY A 274 15.31 -8.52 -9.57
C GLY A 274 15.05 -7.27 -8.61
N SER A 275 14.84 -5.99 -9.05
CA SER A 275 14.66 -4.76 -8.19
C SER A 275 13.33 -3.94 -8.30
N ILE A 276 12.97 -3.22 -7.22
CA ILE A 276 11.90 -2.18 -7.12
C ILE A 276 12.54 -0.78 -7.17
N LEU A 277 11.86 0.22 -7.74
CA LEU A 277 12.33 1.62 -7.73
C LEU A 277 12.03 2.31 -6.39
N ALA A 278 13.05 2.96 -5.82
CA ALA A 278 12.88 3.84 -4.66
C ALA A 278 12.13 5.13 -5.05
N PRO A 279 11.22 5.65 -4.21
CA PRO A 279 10.68 7.00 -4.35
C PRO A 279 11.78 8.08 -4.35
N THR A 280 11.56 9.14 -5.12
CA THR A 280 12.42 10.32 -5.19
C THR A 280 11.92 11.41 -4.24
N PHE A 281 12.85 12.16 -3.65
CA PHE A 281 12.55 13.24 -2.71
C PHE A 281 13.08 14.56 -3.29
N PRO A 282 12.24 15.39 -3.92
CA PRO A 282 12.69 16.57 -4.66
C PRO A 282 13.32 17.62 -3.72
N SER A 283 14.10 18.55 -4.29
CA SER A 283 14.85 19.57 -3.53
C SER A 283 14.02 20.56 -2.71
N ASN A 284 12.69 20.59 -2.90
CA ASN A 284 11.73 21.32 -2.09
C ASN A 284 11.03 20.46 -1.01
N THR A 285 11.48 19.22 -0.80
CA THR A 285 11.06 18.38 0.33
C THR A 285 11.42 19.08 1.64
N PHE A 286 10.44 19.21 2.52
CA PHE A 286 10.65 19.60 3.91
C PHE A 286 10.15 18.47 4.81
N ILE A 287 10.65 18.46 6.05
CA ILE A 287 10.18 17.56 7.09
C ILE A 287 9.61 18.36 8.26
N SER A 288 8.56 17.84 8.90
CA SER A 288 8.04 18.33 10.18
C SER A 288 8.04 17.20 11.19
N SER A 289 8.59 17.44 12.37
CA SER A 289 8.83 16.39 13.36
C SER A 289 8.15 16.64 14.70
N VAL A 290 7.82 15.55 15.40
CA VAL A 290 7.40 15.54 16.81
C VAL A 290 8.22 14.50 17.59
N PRO A 291 8.48 14.73 18.89
CA PRO A 291 9.02 13.68 19.75
C PRO A 291 8.00 12.55 19.88
N LEU A 292 8.47 11.31 19.89
CA LEU A 292 7.63 10.13 20.12
C LEU A 292 7.81 9.60 21.55
N GLY A 293 6.72 9.08 22.10
CA GLY A 293 6.74 8.23 23.28
C GLY A 293 7.23 6.80 22.97
N PHE A 294 6.89 5.87 23.85
CA PHE A 294 6.96 4.45 23.53
C PHE A 294 5.88 4.08 22.50
N ALA A 295 6.03 2.97 21.77
CA ALA A 295 5.01 2.42 20.88
C ALA A 295 4.35 3.42 19.90
N TYR A 296 5.13 4.33 19.31
CA TYR A 296 4.64 5.30 18.31
C TYR A 296 3.56 6.27 18.84
N HIS A 297 3.50 6.46 20.16
CA HIS A 297 2.67 7.51 20.74
C HIS A 297 3.21 8.88 20.34
N ALA A 298 2.33 9.79 19.92
CA ALA A 298 2.68 11.13 19.46
C ALA A 298 1.79 12.22 20.08
N PRO A 299 2.35 13.40 20.38
CA PRO A 299 1.56 14.55 20.81
C PRO A 299 0.87 15.19 19.60
N MET A 300 -0.46 15.28 19.66
CA MET A 300 -1.30 15.83 18.58
C MET A 300 -2.19 16.96 19.08
N ILE A 301 -2.25 18.07 18.32
CA ILE A 301 -3.12 19.20 18.64
C ILE A 301 -4.27 19.25 17.62
N LEU A 302 -5.50 19.18 18.12
CA LEU A 302 -6.75 19.18 17.33
C LEU A 302 -7.61 20.38 17.75
N GLY A 303 -8.09 21.17 16.78
CA GLY A 303 -8.85 22.40 17.03
C GLY A 303 -8.07 23.50 17.78
N GLY A 304 -6.76 23.33 17.98
CA GLY A 304 -5.93 24.21 18.81
C GLY A 304 -6.03 23.95 20.31
N ASN A 305 -6.41 22.73 20.73
CA ASN A 305 -6.47 22.36 22.15
C ASN A 305 -5.10 22.44 22.84
N THR A 306 -5.11 22.76 24.13
CA THR A 306 -3.91 22.73 25.00
C THR A 306 -4.29 22.16 26.37
N PRO A 307 -3.53 21.20 26.94
CA PRO A 307 -2.38 20.50 26.36
C PRO A 307 -2.73 19.68 25.11
N ALA A 308 -1.70 19.20 24.40
CA ALA A 308 -1.86 18.25 23.30
C ALA A 308 -2.49 16.93 23.78
N LEU A 309 -3.03 16.17 22.84
CA LEU A 309 -3.54 14.81 23.06
C LEU A 309 -2.40 13.82 22.82
N GLU A 310 -2.15 12.92 23.75
CA GLU A 310 -1.23 11.81 23.56
C GLU A 310 -1.98 10.69 22.84
N VAL A 311 -1.62 10.41 21.58
CA VAL A 311 -2.34 9.45 20.73
C VAL A 311 -1.43 8.36 20.19
N LEU A 312 -1.96 7.15 20.01
CA LEU A 312 -1.30 6.10 19.23
C LEU A 312 -1.39 6.42 17.74
N LEU A 313 -0.29 6.28 17.00
CA LEU A 313 -0.31 6.23 15.54
C LEU A 313 -0.43 4.77 15.10
N ASP A 314 -1.62 4.37 14.67
CA ASP A 314 -2.01 2.98 14.38
C ASP A 314 -2.01 2.73 12.86
N PHE A 315 -1.09 1.92 12.37
CA PHE A 315 -1.01 1.57 10.94
C PHE A 315 -1.81 0.31 10.57
N GLY A 316 -2.38 -0.39 11.56
CA GLY A 316 -3.27 -1.53 11.38
C GLY A 316 -4.67 -1.12 10.87
N HIS A 317 -5.17 0.05 11.29
CA HIS A 317 -6.52 0.53 10.94
C HIS A 317 -6.59 1.97 10.39
N PRO A 318 -7.63 2.34 9.63
CA PRO A 318 -7.75 3.69 9.04
C PRO A 318 -8.53 4.70 9.90
N ASN A 319 -9.28 4.25 10.91
CA ASN A 319 -10.22 5.12 11.64
C ASN A 319 -9.48 5.95 12.69
N VAL A 320 -9.88 7.22 12.88
CA VAL A 320 -9.27 8.12 13.86
C VAL A 320 -10.30 8.45 14.93
N TRP A 321 -9.93 8.35 16.21
CA TRP A 321 -10.76 8.80 17.32
C TRP A 321 -9.95 9.47 18.42
N VAL A 322 -10.54 10.49 19.05
CA VAL A 322 -9.97 11.22 20.20
C VAL A 322 -11.04 11.47 21.25
N ILE A 323 -10.65 11.50 22.53
CA ILE A 323 -11.58 11.80 23.63
C ILE A 323 -12.04 13.25 23.54
N SER A 324 -13.34 13.48 23.41
CA SER A 324 -13.94 14.84 23.38
C SER A 324 -14.22 15.38 24.77
N ASP A 325 -14.24 16.71 24.90
CA ASP A 325 -14.85 17.45 26.00
C ASP A 325 -16.30 17.03 26.33
N LEU A 326 -17.01 16.44 25.36
CA LEU A 326 -18.33 15.86 25.52
C LEU A 326 -18.33 14.47 26.18
N CYS A 327 -17.19 13.78 26.31
CA CYS A 327 -17.12 12.53 27.06
C CYS A 327 -17.11 12.80 28.57
N ASN A 328 -18.19 12.37 29.24
CA ASN A 328 -18.46 12.61 30.66
C ASN A 328 -18.52 11.32 31.50
N SER A 329 -18.13 10.17 30.94
CA SER A 329 -17.98 8.92 31.68
C SER A 329 -16.76 8.96 32.60
N ASN A 330 -16.72 8.05 33.59
CA ASN A 330 -15.55 7.90 34.47
C ASN A 330 -14.30 7.45 33.69
N ASN A 331 -14.46 6.74 32.57
CA ASN A 331 -13.36 6.27 31.73
C ASN A 331 -12.60 7.47 31.13
N CYS A 332 -13.31 8.53 30.77
CA CYS A 332 -12.72 9.77 30.26
C CYS A 332 -12.19 10.72 31.37
N ALA A 333 -11.92 10.23 32.57
CA ALA A 333 -11.37 11.04 33.66
C ALA A 333 -9.84 10.93 33.71
N GLY A 334 -9.14 12.06 33.72
CA GLY A 334 -7.67 12.11 33.75
C GLY A 334 -7.02 12.27 32.36
N HIS A 335 -7.72 11.90 31.30
CA HIS A 335 -7.33 12.14 29.91
C HIS A 335 -7.34 13.63 29.53
N ASN A 336 -6.47 14.00 28.59
CA ASN A 336 -6.62 15.25 27.86
C ASN A 336 -7.82 15.12 26.90
N LYS A 337 -8.45 16.24 26.56
CA LYS A 337 -9.69 16.23 25.79
C LYS A 337 -9.62 17.19 24.62
N TYR A 338 -10.06 16.71 23.47
CA TYR A 338 -10.33 17.53 22.30
C TYR A 338 -11.45 18.52 22.62
N VAL A 339 -11.18 19.80 22.36
CA VAL A 339 -12.14 20.90 22.45
C VAL A 339 -12.27 21.49 21.06
N ARG A 340 -13.52 21.71 20.62
CA ARG A 340 -13.82 22.27 19.28
C ARG A 340 -13.07 23.58 19.03
N GLY A 341 -12.39 23.64 17.88
CA GLY A 341 -11.65 24.81 17.43
C GLY A 341 -12.47 25.76 16.57
N PRO A 342 -11.82 26.81 16.01
CA PRO A 342 -12.46 27.71 15.04
C PRO A 342 -12.80 27.04 13.70
N GLY A 343 -12.15 25.92 13.36
CA GLY A 343 -12.38 25.15 12.13
C GLY A 343 -13.54 24.16 12.22
N PHE A 344 -14.10 23.96 13.42
CA PHE A 344 -15.07 22.91 13.74
C PHE A 344 -16.28 22.85 12.80
N GLN A 345 -16.51 21.66 12.25
CA GLN A 345 -17.72 21.28 11.52
C GLN A 345 -18.15 19.88 11.98
N THR A 346 -19.45 19.64 12.12
CA THR A 346 -19.99 18.29 12.38
C THR A 346 -20.56 17.70 11.09
N LEU A 347 -20.27 16.43 10.83
CA LEU A 347 -20.89 15.68 9.73
C LEU A 347 -22.23 15.05 10.15
N SER A 348 -22.60 15.12 11.44
CA SER A 348 -23.80 14.48 12.02
C SER A 348 -23.86 12.95 11.79
N ILE A 349 -22.71 12.32 11.60
CA ILE A 349 -22.53 10.87 11.52
C ILE A 349 -21.93 10.40 12.85
N GLN A 350 -22.48 9.32 13.40
CA GLN A 350 -21.99 8.65 14.60
C GLN A 350 -21.37 7.31 14.22
N ASP A 351 -20.20 7.03 14.78
CA ASP A 351 -19.49 5.77 14.64
C ASP A 351 -19.51 5.02 15.97
N THR A 352 -19.71 3.70 15.89
CA THR A 352 -19.59 2.80 17.04
C THR A 352 -18.55 1.73 16.70
N ALA A 353 -17.46 1.66 17.46
CA ALA A 353 -16.54 0.53 17.43
C ALA A 353 -16.77 -0.34 18.67
N ILE A 354 -16.64 -1.65 18.49
CA ILE A 354 -16.94 -2.66 19.50
C ILE A 354 -15.71 -3.56 19.63
N TYR A 355 -15.08 -3.51 20.80
CA TYR A 355 -13.93 -4.33 21.15
C TYR A 355 -14.35 -5.55 21.98
N GLY A 356 -13.41 -6.45 22.28
CA GLY A 356 -13.59 -7.50 23.28
C GLY A 356 -14.85 -8.37 23.10
N ASN A 357 -15.72 -8.37 24.11
CA ASN A 357 -17.01 -9.07 24.08
C ASN A 357 -18.20 -8.18 23.66
N GLY A 358 -17.95 -6.89 23.45
CA GLY A 358 -18.95 -5.90 23.07
C GLY A 358 -19.90 -5.46 24.17
N GLY A 359 -19.48 -5.58 25.43
CA GLY A 359 -20.12 -4.89 26.54
C GLY A 359 -19.93 -3.36 26.47
N PRO A 360 -20.66 -2.58 27.30
CA PRO A 360 -20.46 -1.13 27.37
C PRO A 360 -19.01 -0.74 27.69
N ASP A 361 -18.35 -1.53 28.53
CA ASP A 361 -16.96 -1.34 28.93
C ASP A 361 -15.93 -1.61 27.81
N ASP A 362 -16.37 -2.22 26.70
CA ASP A 362 -15.61 -2.49 25.47
C ASP A 362 -16.11 -1.65 24.27
N THR A 363 -17.00 -0.66 24.48
CA THR A 363 -17.64 0.10 23.39
C THR A 363 -17.06 1.51 23.26
N LEU A 364 -16.74 1.91 22.03
CA LEU A 364 -16.35 3.26 21.65
C LEU A 364 -17.48 3.90 20.84
N VAL A 365 -17.90 5.10 21.21
CA VAL A 365 -18.88 5.88 20.43
C VAL A 365 -18.31 7.26 20.13
N SER A 366 -18.22 7.62 18.86
CA SER A 366 -17.69 8.92 18.41
C SER A 366 -18.57 9.59 17.36
N TRP A 367 -18.42 10.90 17.20
CA TRP A 367 -19.07 11.68 16.16
C TRP A 367 -18.05 12.16 15.14
N ARG A 368 -18.29 11.96 13.84
CA ARG A 368 -17.40 12.49 12.80
C ARG A 368 -17.47 14.00 12.75
N VAL A 369 -16.34 14.63 13.03
CA VAL A 369 -16.15 16.08 13.00
C VAL A 369 -14.96 16.41 12.11
N THR A 370 -14.96 17.60 11.52
CA THR A 370 -13.82 18.15 10.79
C THR A 370 -13.31 19.37 11.55
N ASP A 371 -12.02 19.43 11.83
CA ASP A 371 -11.36 20.61 12.40
C ASP A 371 -9.89 20.65 11.93
N SER A 372 -9.12 21.59 12.45
CA SER A 372 -7.68 21.62 12.26
C SER A 372 -6.96 20.54 13.06
N VAL A 373 -5.87 20.02 12.50
CA VAL A 373 -4.90 19.13 13.16
C VAL A 373 -3.53 19.77 13.03
N THR A 374 -2.67 19.68 14.05
CA THR A 374 -1.32 20.26 14.03
C THR A 374 -0.30 19.22 14.46
N TRP A 375 0.72 19.03 13.62
CA TRP A 375 1.85 18.13 13.80
C TRP A 375 3.15 18.95 13.83
N GLY A 376 3.76 19.04 15.01
CA GLY A 376 4.89 19.95 15.25
C GLY A 376 4.47 21.39 14.96
N ASP A 377 5.18 22.05 14.05
CA ASP A 377 4.89 23.42 13.63
C ASP A 377 3.89 23.53 12.44
N ASN A 378 3.37 22.41 11.93
CA ASN A 378 2.54 22.38 10.72
C ASN A 378 1.06 22.10 11.03
N THR A 379 0.18 23.05 10.69
CA THR A 379 -1.27 22.96 10.89
C THR A 379 -2.02 22.65 9.58
N ILE A 380 -2.68 21.50 9.56
CA ILE A 380 -3.62 21.06 8.54
C ILE A 380 -4.96 21.72 8.83
N ALA A 381 -5.50 22.53 7.91
CA ALA A 381 -6.71 23.31 8.17
C ALA A 381 -7.99 22.46 8.31
N LYS A 382 -8.03 21.30 7.66
CA LYS A 382 -9.20 20.40 7.64
C LYS A 382 -8.75 18.94 7.63
N THR A 383 -9.12 18.21 8.67
CA THR A 383 -9.08 16.74 8.72
C THR A 383 -10.32 16.25 9.46
N THR A 384 -10.89 15.14 9.00
CA THR A 384 -12.04 14.49 9.65
C THR A 384 -11.56 13.43 10.63
N PHE A 385 -12.18 13.37 11.81
CA PHE A 385 -11.88 12.40 12.86
C PHE A 385 -13.12 12.17 13.75
N GLY A 386 -13.12 11.08 14.50
CA GLY A 386 -14.12 10.77 15.53
C GLY A 386 -13.87 11.54 16.83
N ALA A 387 -14.81 12.38 17.24
CA ALA A 387 -14.85 12.97 18.57
C ALA A 387 -15.62 12.04 19.52
N SER A 388 -14.91 11.27 20.35
CA SER A 388 -15.46 10.22 21.22
C SER A 388 -16.21 10.79 22.42
N VAL A 389 -17.44 10.32 22.60
CA VAL A 389 -18.34 10.64 23.73
C VAL A 389 -18.47 9.50 24.73
N GLU A 390 -18.06 8.29 24.34
CA GLU A 390 -17.97 7.08 25.15
C GLU A 390 -16.72 6.30 24.70
N ILE A 391 -15.96 5.75 25.65
CA ILE A 391 -14.72 4.99 25.39
C ILE A 391 -14.65 3.75 26.28
N PRO A 392 -13.91 2.70 25.88
CA PRO A 392 -13.65 1.51 26.69
C PRO A 392 -13.01 1.82 28.05
N THR A 393 -13.09 0.89 28.99
CA THR A 393 -12.57 1.05 30.36
C THR A 393 -11.05 0.95 30.48
N SER A 394 -10.37 0.40 29.47
CA SER A 394 -8.93 0.12 29.46
C SER A 394 -8.08 1.14 28.69
N GLU A 395 -8.69 2.21 28.16
CA GLU A 395 -7.95 3.22 27.40
C GLU A 395 -6.92 3.94 28.29
N SER A 396 -5.69 4.06 27.78
CA SER A 396 -4.58 4.71 28.48
C SER A 396 -4.01 5.92 27.73
N LEU A 397 -4.55 6.20 26.54
CA LEU A 397 -4.19 7.30 25.66
C LEU A 397 -5.42 8.19 25.40
N ASP A 398 -5.17 9.40 24.93
CA ASP A 398 -6.24 10.37 24.64
C ASP A 398 -6.92 10.14 23.29
N GLY A 399 -6.40 9.20 22.49
CA GLY A 399 -6.95 8.82 21.19
C GLY A 399 -6.11 7.75 20.47
N ASN A 400 -6.68 7.23 19.39
CA ASN A 400 -5.99 6.44 18.39
C ASN A 400 -6.16 7.11 17.02
N PHE A 401 -5.03 7.38 16.36
CA PHE A 401 -4.96 7.88 15.00
C PHE A 401 -4.67 6.74 14.02
N GLY A 402 -5.71 6.28 13.34
CA GLY A 402 -5.58 5.40 12.20
C GLY A 402 -4.81 6.04 11.05
N MET A 403 -3.74 5.37 10.64
CA MET A 403 -2.80 5.72 9.59
C MET A 403 -2.76 4.67 8.47
N ALA A 404 -3.71 3.72 8.42
CA ALA A 404 -3.94 2.97 7.20
C ALA A 404 -4.40 3.92 6.05
N LYS A 405 -4.25 3.46 4.80
CA LYS A 405 -4.55 4.25 3.59
C LYS A 405 -6.06 4.43 3.41
N SER A 406 -6.48 5.64 3.02
CA SER A 406 -7.84 5.92 2.57
C SER A 406 -7.81 6.49 1.16
N ALA A 407 -7.26 7.71 0.99
CA ALA A 407 -7.18 8.37 -0.31
C ALA A 407 -6.33 7.60 -1.34
N TYR A 408 -5.30 6.88 -0.89
CA TYR A 408 -4.35 6.14 -1.74
C TYR A 408 -4.56 4.62 -1.75
N ALA A 409 -5.65 4.13 -1.17
CA ALA A 409 -6.08 2.74 -1.33
C ALA A 409 -6.76 2.54 -2.70
N LYS A 410 -6.40 1.50 -3.45
CA LYS A 410 -7.15 1.10 -4.67
C LYS A 410 -8.52 0.49 -4.31
N CYS A 411 -8.67 -0.03 -3.09
CA CYS A 411 -9.83 -0.75 -2.59
C CYS A 411 -9.76 -0.85 -1.06
N ASN A 412 -10.90 -1.05 -0.39
CA ASN A 412 -11.01 -1.26 1.05
C ASN A 412 -10.23 -0.20 1.87
N GLY A 413 -10.30 1.05 1.43
CA GLY A 413 -9.72 2.20 2.10
C GLY A 413 -10.59 2.70 3.26
N GLY A 414 -10.00 3.54 4.12
CA GLY A 414 -10.71 4.20 5.21
C GLY A 414 -11.91 5.03 4.78
N GLU A 415 -12.85 5.24 5.70
CA GLU A 415 -14.08 6.01 5.46
C GLU A 415 -13.85 7.51 5.25
N TYR A 416 -12.69 8.00 5.69
CA TYR A 416 -12.20 9.36 5.49
C TYR A 416 -10.67 9.36 5.56
N ASN A 417 -10.06 10.35 4.92
CA ASN A 417 -8.61 10.50 4.81
C ASN A 417 -7.97 10.85 6.15
N ASN A 418 -6.82 10.23 6.46
CA ASN A 418 -5.99 10.64 7.60
C ASN A 418 -5.34 12.01 7.37
N PHE A 419 -4.74 12.60 8.43
CA PHE A 419 -4.22 13.97 8.37
C PHE A 419 -3.11 14.16 7.32
N LEU A 420 -2.24 13.17 7.10
CA LEU A 420 -1.13 13.25 6.15
C LEU A 420 -1.62 13.16 4.70
N GLU A 421 -2.58 12.27 4.41
CA GLU A 421 -3.23 12.23 3.10
C GLU A 421 -3.91 13.58 2.80
N ASN A 422 -4.57 14.17 3.81
CA ASN A 422 -5.16 15.51 3.70
C ASN A 422 -4.13 16.61 3.47
N MET A 423 -2.94 16.57 4.10
CA MET A 423 -1.87 17.54 3.85
C MET A 423 -1.40 17.52 2.40
N TYR A 424 -1.11 16.32 1.89
CA TYR A 424 -0.62 16.19 0.52
C TYR A 424 -1.69 16.63 -0.49
N MET A 425 -2.97 16.27 -0.25
CA MET A 425 -4.08 16.72 -1.09
C MET A 425 -4.38 18.23 -0.99
N GLN A 426 -4.01 18.90 0.11
CA GLN A 426 -4.14 20.35 0.29
C GLN A 426 -2.89 21.13 -0.19
N GLY A 427 -1.80 20.42 -0.53
CA GLY A 427 -0.53 21.02 -0.93
C GLY A 427 0.35 21.47 0.25
N ASP A 428 0.00 21.07 1.48
CA ASP A 428 0.76 21.39 2.70
C ASP A 428 2.10 20.63 2.73
N VAL A 429 2.18 19.41 2.15
CA VAL A 429 3.43 18.64 2.00
C VAL A 429 3.67 18.22 0.55
N VAL A 430 4.95 18.11 0.16
CA VAL A 430 5.37 17.71 -1.19
C VAL A 430 5.36 16.18 -1.38
N ASN A 431 5.50 15.42 -0.29
CA ASN A 431 5.42 13.96 -0.31
C ASN A 431 4.47 13.47 0.79
N ALA A 432 3.52 12.60 0.45
CA ALA A 432 2.68 11.90 1.43
C ALA A 432 3.50 10.78 2.10
N VAL A 433 4.42 11.17 2.98
CA VAL A 433 5.32 10.29 3.73
C VAL A 433 5.27 10.62 5.21
N ILE A 434 5.19 9.59 6.04
CA ILE A 434 5.50 9.62 7.47
C ILE A 434 6.59 8.59 7.75
N ALA A 435 7.54 8.96 8.59
CA ALA A 435 8.67 8.13 8.92
C ALA A 435 8.99 8.22 10.42
N PHE A 436 9.61 7.16 10.94
CA PHE A 436 9.82 6.97 12.36
C PHE A 436 11.25 6.56 12.67
N TYR A 437 11.87 7.34 13.56
CA TYR A 437 13.06 6.97 14.28
C TYR A 437 12.65 6.65 15.72
N GLN A 438 12.42 5.37 16.02
CA GLN A 438 12.03 4.93 17.35
C GLN A 438 13.20 4.24 18.04
N LEU A 439 13.47 4.59 19.29
CA LEU A 439 14.40 3.91 20.18
C LEU A 439 13.67 2.93 21.10
N ASP A 440 14.29 1.81 21.43
CA ASP A 440 13.82 0.84 22.44
C ASP A 440 14.36 1.14 23.85
N GLY A 441 15.41 1.97 23.96
CA GLY A 441 16.00 2.44 25.21
C GLY A 441 17.21 1.62 25.67
N SER A 442 17.57 0.54 24.96
CA SER A 442 18.75 -0.27 25.23
C SER A 442 20.01 0.19 24.48
N GLU A 443 19.86 1.07 23.46
CA GLU A 443 20.90 1.35 22.48
C GLU A 443 22.04 2.24 22.97
N GLY A 444 21.90 2.89 24.13
CA GLY A 444 22.96 3.71 24.74
C GLY A 444 23.33 4.97 23.94
N VAL A 445 22.34 5.60 23.28
CA VAL A 445 22.54 6.74 22.38
C VAL A 445 23.16 7.98 23.05
N PRO A 446 23.84 8.86 22.28
CA PRO A 446 24.35 10.13 22.79
C PRO A 446 23.26 11.09 23.31
N PRO A 447 23.59 12.02 24.23
CA PRO A 447 22.65 13.04 24.69
C PRO A 447 22.09 13.89 23.53
N GLY A 448 20.79 14.12 23.54
CA GLY A 448 20.07 14.87 22.49
C GLY A 448 19.48 13.99 21.38
N VAL A 449 19.87 12.71 21.30
CA VAL A 449 19.19 11.73 20.43
C VAL A 449 17.95 11.20 21.17
N SER A 450 16.78 11.29 20.54
CA SER A 450 15.49 10.83 21.07
C SER A 450 14.62 10.24 19.96
N SER A 451 13.58 9.48 20.32
CA SER A 451 12.59 9.00 19.35
C SER A 451 11.86 10.17 18.70
N GLU A 452 11.67 10.11 17.38
CA GLU A 452 11.14 11.20 16.55
C GLU A 452 10.29 10.63 15.40
N GLY A 453 9.12 11.22 15.18
CA GLY A 453 8.27 10.96 14.02
C GLY A 453 8.32 12.16 13.10
N SER A 454 8.56 11.95 11.81
CA SER A 454 8.69 13.00 10.79
C SER A 454 7.69 12.81 9.65
N ILE A 455 7.05 13.89 9.18
CA ILE A 455 6.17 13.88 7.99
C ILE A 455 6.73 14.74 6.86
N GLY A 456 6.26 14.51 5.63
CA GLY A 456 6.58 15.29 4.43
C GLY A 456 7.82 14.82 3.66
N GLY A 457 8.64 13.98 4.28
CA GLY A 457 9.86 13.40 3.73
C GLY A 457 10.51 12.44 4.72
N LEU A 458 11.78 12.10 4.47
CA LEU A 458 12.62 11.37 5.43
C LEU A 458 13.66 12.31 6.05
N ASP A 459 14.18 11.92 7.21
CA ASP A 459 15.29 12.61 7.87
C ASP A 459 16.59 11.83 7.65
N ALA A 460 17.47 12.39 6.82
CA ALA A 460 18.75 11.82 6.44
C ALA A 460 19.72 11.64 7.62
N ASN A 461 19.51 12.31 8.74
CA ASN A 461 20.36 12.16 9.93
C ASN A 461 19.96 10.94 10.78
N LYS A 462 18.73 10.41 10.65
CA LYS A 462 18.19 9.34 11.50
C LYS A 462 18.49 7.93 11.01
N PHE A 463 19.00 7.76 9.79
CA PHE A 463 19.32 6.45 9.23
C PHE A 463 20.69 6.41 8.54
N THR A 464 21.19 5.21 8.28
CA THR A 464 22.44 4.96 7.57
C THR A 464 22.24 4.05 6.37
N GLY A 465 23.04 4.28 5.32
CA GLY A 465 22.95 3.56 4.05
C GLY A 465 21.70 3.95 3.25
N GLU A 466 21.26 3.04 2.38
CA GLU A 466 20.08 3.24 1.54
C GLU A 466 18.81 2.67 2.20
N VAL A 467 17.68 3.32 1.94
CA VAL A 467 16.35 2.83 2.34
C VAL A 467 15.92 1.71 1.39
N ASP A 468 15.54 0.58 1.97
CA ASP A 468 14.97 -0.55 1.24
C ASP A 468 13.46 -0.40 1.16
N TRP A 469 12.97 -0.08 -0.04
CA TRP A 469 11.57 0.23 -0.31
C TRP A 469 10.83 -0.99 -0.83
N ASN A 470 9.76 -1.36 -0.12
CA ASN A 470 8.99 -2.58 -0.34
C ASN A 470 7.59 -2.22 -0.83
N GLN A 471 7.13 -2.87 -1.89
CA GLN A 471 5.80 -2.67 -2.45
C GLN A 471 4.73 -3.27 -1.53
N MET A 472 3.74 -2.46 -1.15
CA MET A 472 2.66 -2.86 -0.24
C MET A 472 1.42 -3.35 -1.01
N ASN A 473 0.52 -4.08 -0.34
CA ASN A 473 -0.80 -4.42 -0.85
C ASN A 473 -1.55 -3.10 -1.18
N PRO A 474 -2.14 -2.93 -2.38
CA PRO A 474 -2.88 -1.73 -2.74
C PRO A 474 -4.22 -1.54 -2.01
N GLN A 475 -4.63 -2.46 -1.14
CA GLN A 475 -5.72 -2.27 -0.18
C GLN A 475 -5.45 -1.11 0.80
N GLY A 476 -6.44 -0.76 1.64
CA GLY A 476 -6.28 0.22 2.72
C GLY A 476 -5.19 -0.13 3.73
N GLN A 477 -5.03 -1.39 4.09
CA GLN A 477 -4.06 -1.80 5.10
C GLN A 477 -2.59 -1.79 4.61
N TRP A 478 -1.66 -1.59 5.55
CA TRP A 478 -0.23 -1.64 5.31
C TRP A 478 0.29 -3.07 5.38
N GLU A 479 0.02 -3.84 4.32
CA GLU A 479 0.41 -5.24 4.26
C GLU A 479 1.54 -5.48 3.26
N SER A 480 2.52 -6.30 3.63
CA SER A 480 3.34 -7.00 2.64
C SER A 480 2.49 -8.11 1.98
N PRO A 481 2.30 -8.08 0.65
CA PRO A 481 1.54 -9.11 -0.05
C PRO A 481 2.27 -10.45 -0.13
N ALA A 482 3.60 -10.45 0.01
CA ALA A 482 4.45 -11.63 0.05
C ALA A 482 5.82 -11.32 0.64
N CYS A 483 6.31 -12.20 1.51
CA CYS A 483 7.71 -12.22 1.94
C CYS A 483 8.29 -13.64 1.86
N GLN A 484 9.59 -13.76 1.63
CA GLN A 484 10.32 -14.97 1.99
C GLN A 484 10.36 -15.08 3.51
N ARG A 485 10.22 -16.29 4.05
CA ARG A 485 10.21 -16.57 5.50
C ARG A 485 11.18 -17.70 5.79
N ILE A 486 12.34 -17.36 6.34
CA ILE A 486 13.39 -18.31 6.69
C ILE A 486 13.37 -18.48 8.21
N VAL A 487 13.22 -19.73 8.68
CA VAL A 487 13.16 -20.08 10.10
C VAL A 487 14.45 -20.79 10.50
N GLN A 488 15.03 -20.40 11.64
CA GLN A 488 16.19 -21.07 12.21
C GLN A 488 15.99 -21.26 13.72
N ALA A 489 16.29 -22.44 14.26
CA ALA A 489 16.07 -22.76 15.68
C ALA A 489 17.28 -22.46 16.57
N SER A 490 18.47 -22.39 15.98
CA SER A 490 19.74 -22.01 16.62
C SER A 490 20.81 -21.77 15.58
N SER A 491 21.89 -21.09 15.97
CA SER A 491 23.06 -20.82 15.12
C SER A 491 23.71 -22.06 14.49
N PHE A 492 23.52 -23.24 15.09
CA PHE A 492 24.01 -24.54 14.61
C PHE A 492 22.98 -25.34 13.80
N SER A 493 21.72 -24.91 13.78
CA SER A 493 20.66 -25.51 12.95
C SER A 493 20.69 -24.98 11.53
N SER A 494 20.28 -25.79 10.56
CA SER A 494 20.06 -25.30 9.19
C SER A 494 18.92 -24.29 9.17
N ALA A 495 19.15 -23.13 8.58
CA ALA A 495 18.09 -22.21 8.21
C ALA A 495 17.17 -22.86 7.15
N ILE A 496 15.86 -22.82 7.38
CA ILE A 496 14.83 -23.45 6.54
C ILE A 496 14.02 -22.36 5.86
N ASP A 497 14.04 -22.28 4.53
CA ASP A 497 13.02 -21.53 3.80
C ASP A 497 11.65 -22.22 4.00
N ALA A 498 10.83 -21.61 4.83
CA ALA A 498 9.52 -22.08 5.23
C ALA A 498 8.38 -21.33 4.51
N THR A 499 8.71 -20.43 3.57
CA THR A 499 7.74 -19.59 2.84
C THR A 499 6.58 -20.40 2.26
N ASP A 500 6.89 -21.54 1.64
CA ASP A 500 5.91 -22.42 1.02
C ASP A 500 5.24 -23.41 1.97
N LEU A 501 5.67 -23.46 3.24
CA LEU A 501 5.05 -24.29 4.28
C LEU A 501 3.86 -23.59 4.92
N PHE A 502 3.91 -22.26 5.05
CA PHE A 502 2.82 -21.46 5.62
C PHE A 502 1.63 -21.30 4.66
N ASN A 503 0.45 -21.19 5.24
CA ASN A 503 -0.85 -21.06 4.57
C ASN A 503 -1.19 -19.60 4.25
N HIS A 504 -0.83 -18.64 5.12
CA HIS A 504 -1.20 -17.24 4.99
C HIS A 504 0.03 -16.40 4.57
N PRO A 505 0.11 -15.93 3.31
CA PRO A 505 1.31 -15.28 2.80
C PRO A 505 1.42 -13.78 3.13
N ILE A 506 0.30 -13.17 3.54
CA ILE A 506 0.19 -11.75 3.81
C ILE A 506 0.68 -11.46 5.23
N LEU A 507 1.40 -10.35 5.40
CA LEU A 507 1.85 -9.82 6.68
C LEU A 507 1.41 -8.36 6.82
N LEU A 508 0.51 -8.09 7.75
CA LEU A 508 0.10 -6.75 8.17
C LEU A 508 1.17 -6.13 9.07
N PHE A 509 1.53 -4.88 8.80
CA PHE A 509 2.36 -4.05 9.65
C PHE A 509 1.47 -3.16 10.53
N ASP A 510 1.44 -3.44 11.83
CA ASP A 510 0.47 -2.82 12.76
C ASP A 510 1.19 -2.25 13.99
N THR A 511 1.42 -0.94 14.01
CA THR A 511 2.00 -0.24 15.17
C THR A 511 1.10 -0.22 16.40
N GLY A 512 -0.17 -0.63 16.30
CA GLY A 512 -1.06 -0.86 17.43
C GLY A 512 -0.91 -2.23 18.09
N ASP A 513 -0.31 -3.23 17.41
CA ASP A 513 -0.01 -4.53 18.04
C ASP A 513 1.22 -4.41 18.96
N PRO A 514 1.10 -4.67 20.28
CA PRO A 514 2.24 -4.69 21.19
C PRO A 514 3.12 -5.95 21.03
N GLY A 515 2.65 -6.98 20.33
CA GLY A 515 3.38 -8.23 20.07
C GLY A 515 4.38 -8.12 18.92
N LEU A 516 5.43 -8.97 18.94
CA LEU A 516 6.36 -9.05 17.80
C LEU A 516 5.66 -9.60 16.55
N LEU A 517 4.91 -10.70 16.72
CA LEU A 517 4.34 -11.47 15.62
C LEU A 517 3.11 -12.28 16.07
N THR A 518 1.94 -11.94 15.56
CA THR A 518 0.69 -12.68 15.80
C THR A 518 0.34 -13.53 14.58
N LEU A 519 0.15 -14.84 14.77
CA LEU A 519 0.02 -15.83 13.71
C LEU A 519 -1.37 -16.48 13.65
N PRO A 520 -1.95 -16.73 12.46
CA PRO A 520 -3.07 -17.66 12.31
C PRO A 520 -2.72 -19.04 12.86
N HIS A 521 -3.66 -19.71 13.53
CA HIS A 521 -3.45 -20.94 14.30
C HIS A 521 -2.71 -22.05 13.53
N ASP A 522 -3.07 -22.28 12.27
CA ASP A 522 -2.41 -23.29 11.43
C ASP A 522 -0.93 -22.96 11.20
N ASP A 523 -0.60 -21.67 11.01
CA ASP A 523 0.77 -21.21 10.77
C ASP A 523 1.59 -21.12 12.07
N TRP A 524 0.93 -20.81 13.20
CA TRP A 524 1.49 -20.96 14.54
C TRP A 524 1.99 -22.38 14.79
N LEU A 525 1.14 -23.39 14.56
CA LEU A 525 1.50 -24.80 14.72
C LEU A 525 2.63 -25.24 13.77
N ILE A 526 2.68 -24.69 12.56
CA ILE A 526 3.78 -24.92 11.61
C ILE A 526 5.09 -24.32 12.15
N LEU A 527 5.08 -23.09 12.66
CA LEU A 527 6.27 -22.45 13.24
C LEU A 527 6.79 -23.23 14.47
N MET A 528 5.91 -23.59 15.41
CA MET A 528 6.27 -24.39 16.58
C MET A 528 6.89 -25.74 16.20
N SER A 529 6.36 -26.39 15.16
CA SER A 529 6.88 -27.64 14.61
C SER A 529 8.27 -27.47 13.96
N LEU A 530 8.49 -26.39 13.20
CA LEU A 530 9.78 -26.08 12.56
C LEU A 530 10.88 -25.76 13.56
N LEU A 531 10.55 -25.06 14.65
CA LEU A 531 11.48 -24.72 15.72
C LEU A 531 11.76 -25.89 16.67
N GLY A 532 11.00 -26.98 16.59
CA GLY A 532 11.11 -28.09 17.54
C GLY A 532 10.64 -27.72 18.95
N ALA A 533 9.57 -26.94 19.06
CA ALA A 533 9.01 -26.46 20.31
C ALA A 533 8.65 -27.59 21.28
N GLN A 534 8.82 -27.34 22.58
CA GLN A 534 8.29 -28.18 23.65
C GLN A 534 6.89 -27.68 24.02
N GLY A 535 5.90 -28.57 23.99
CA GLY A 535 4.53 -28.24 24.35
C GLY A 535 3.48 -28.92 23.47
N PRO A 536 2.19 -28.54 23.61
CA PRO A 536 1.72 -27.57 24.59
C PRO A 536 1.77 -28.12 26.02
N ASP A 537 1.91 -27.25 27.02
CA ASP A 537 1.68 -27.60 28.42
C ASP A 537 0.17 -27.79 28.71
N SER A 538 -0.21 -27.99 29.97
CA SER A 538 -1.62 -28.16 30.37
C SER A 538 -2.50 -26.92 30.14
N ASN A 539 -1.90 -25.77 29.87
CA ASN A 539 -2.57 -24.49 29.65
C ASN A 539 -2.53 -24.06 28.16
N GLY A 540 -1.85 -24.83 27.29
CA GLY A 540 -1.69 -24.51 25.87
C GLY A 540 -0.35 -23.88 25.49
N ASN A 541 0.54 -23.61 26.45
CA ASN A 541 1.78 -22.86 26.20
C ASN A 541 2.86 -23.72 25.53
N TYR A 542 3.62 -23.10 24.63
CA TYR A 542 4.82 -23.69 24.03
C TYR A 542 6.08 -22.97 24.51
N LEU A 543 7.20 -23.70 24.57
CA LEU A 543 8.53 -23.14 24.69
C LEU A 543 9.34 -23.47 23.43
N ILE A 544 10.08 -22.51 22.92
CA ILE A 544 10.96 -22.65 21.75
C ILE A 544 12.43 -22.56 22.17
N PRO A 545 13.39 -23.06 21.38
CA PRO A 545 14.81 -22.83 21.64
C PRO A 545 15.14 -21.34 21.76
N CYS A 546 15.94 -20.93 22.74
CA CYS A 546 16.21 -19.51 23.02
C CYS A 546 17.01 -18.77 21.92
N GLU A 547 17.61 -19.49 20.97
CA GLU A 547 18.28 -18.94 19.77
C GLU A 547 17.39 -18.93 18.52
N SER A 548 16.07 -19.12 18.66
CA SER A 548 15.15 -19.16 17.52
C SER A 548 15.04 -17.81 16.84
N THR A 549 15.17 -17.78 15.51
CA THR A 549 15.04 -16.57 14.70
C THR A 549 14.12 -16.79 13.49
N MET A 550 13.56 -15.69 13.01
CA MET A 550 12.86 -15.56 11.73
C MET A 550 13.59 -14.51 10.90
N THR A 551 13.86 -14.81 9.64
CA THR A 551 14.35 -13.85 8.65
C THR A 551 13.31 -13.65 7.56
N TRP A 552 12.95 -12.39 7.31
CA TRP A 552 12.07 -12.00 6.20
C TRP A 552 12.85 -11.37 5.07
N ASN A 553 12.49 -11.69 3.82
CA ASN A 553 12.90 -10.90 2.66
C ASN A 553 11.63 -10.42 1.94
N PHE A 554 11.46 -9.11 1.84
CA PHE A 554 10.29 -8.47 1.25
C PHE A 554 10.47 -8.16 -0.25
N TYR A 555 11.61 -8.52 -0.83
CA TYR A 555 12.02 -8.24 -2.21
C TYR A 555 12.03 -6.74 -2.55
N GLY A 556 12.37 -5.90 -1.58
CA GLY A 556 12.48 -4.44 -1.73
C GLY A 556 13.57 -3.98 -2.70
N SER A 557 13.70 -2.67 -2.87
CA SER A 557 14.70 -2.04 -3.74
C SER A 557 16.15 -2.49 -3.47
N GLN A 558 16.48 -2.84 -2.23
CA GLN A 558 17.77 -3.37 -1.78
C GLN A 558 17.77 -4.90 -1.60
N ASN A 559 16.60 -5.55 -1.69
CA ASN A 559 16.40 -6.99 -1.45
C ASN A 559 17.02 -7.43 -0.09
N ARG A 560 16.80 -6.67 0.98
CA ARG A 560 17.43 -6.92 2.29
C ARG A 560 16.75 -8.06 3.04
N ASP A 561 17.54 -8.77 3.83
CA ASP A 561 17.08 -9.76 4.81
C ASP A 561 16.91 -9.09 6.19
N TYR A 562 15.75 -9.31 6.82
CA TYR A 562 15.35 -8.74 8.12
C TYR A 562 15.23 -9.85 9.16
N THR A 563 16.20 -9.94 10.08
CA THR A 563 16.25 -11.03 11.08
C THR A 563 15.78 -10.57 12.45
N PHE A 564 14.85 -11.33 13.02
CA PHE A 564 14.24 -11.10 14.33
C PHE A 564 14.40 -12.33 15.22
N ASP A 565 14.63 -12.07 16.49
CA ASP A 565 14.67 -13.08 17.56
C ASP A 565 13.23 -13.43 17.92
N LEU A 566 12.89 -14.72 17.87
CA LEU A 566 11.53 -15.20 18.16
C LEU A 566 11.32 -15.54 19.64
N ALA A 567 12.38 -15.50 20.46
CA ALA A 567 12.39 -16.02 21.83
C ALA A 567 12.70 -14.92 22.85
N ASP A 568 11.91 -14.85 23.93
CA ASP A 568 12.24 -14.03 25.09
C ASP A 568 13.35 -14.71 25.90
N THR A 569 14.61 -14.30 25.66
CA THR A 569 15.77 -14.87 26.34
C THR A 569 15.76 -14.69 27.86
N SER A 570 14.97 -13.75 28.41
CA SER A 570 14.82 -13.57 29.86
C SER A 570 14.01 -14.68 30.53
N SER A 571 13.17 -15.38 29.75
CA SER A 571 12.30 -16.47 30.19
C SER A 571 12.93 -17.88 30.14
N ASN A 572 14.25 -17.98 29.91
CA ASN A 572 14.94 -19.26 29.76
C ASN A 572 14.72 -20.19 30.96
N ASN A 573 14.14 -21.37 30.70
CA ASN A 573 13.82 -22.38 31.71
C ASN A 573 15.03 -23.14 32.28
N GLY A 574 16.25 -22.72 31.94
CA GLY A 574 17.52 -23.35 32.33
C GLY A 574 17.98 -24.48 31.41
N ASN A 575 17.14 -24.94 30.48
CA ASN A 575 17.46 -25.98 29.51
C ASN A 575 17.64 -25.44 28.07
N GLY A 576 17.72 -24.11 27.90
CA GLY A 576 17.84 -23.47 26.58
C GLY A 576 16.51 -23.33 25.83
N PHE A 577 15.39 -23.42 26.54
CA PHE A 577 14.04 -23.18 26.02
C PHE A 577 13.41 -21.97 26.71
N CYS A 578 12.78 -21.13 25.91
CA CYS A 578 12.26 -19.80 26.24
C CYS A 578 10.80 -19.66 25.75
N ASN A 579 10.07 -18.72 26.33
CA ASN A 579 8.77 -18.30 25.81
C ASN A 579 8.95 -17.70 24.40
N PRO A 580 8.04 -17.99 23.46
CA PRO A 580 7.98 -17.31 22.18
C PRO A 580 7.52 -15.86 22.34
N LEU A 581 8.09 -14.96 21.54
CA LEU A 581 7.63 -13.57 21.31
C LEU A 581 6.54 -13.49 20.23
N ALA A 582 6.33 -14.60 19.51
CA ALA A 582 5.19 -14.77 18.63
C ALA A 582 3.99 -15.38 19.38
N ASN A 583 2.77 -15.10 18.92
CA ASN A 583 1.52 -15.54 19.55
C ASN A 583 0.60 -16.29 18.58
N ASP A 584 -0.26 -17.15 19.12
CA ASP A 584 -1.38 -17.77 18.41
C ASP A 584 -2.58 -16.81 18.38
N GLY A 585 -2.87 -16.24 17.22
CA GLY A 585 -4.01 -15.36 16.97
C GLY A 585 -5.31 -16.11 16.65
N GLY A 586 -5.33 -17.43 16.69
CA GLY A 586 -6.53 -18.21 16.36
C GLY A 586 -6.93 -18.08 14.89
N SER A 587 -8.15 -17.62 14.62
CA SER A 587 -8.75 -17.60 13.28
C SER A 587 -8.51 -16.29 12.49
N ILE A 588 -7.48 -15.52 12.82
CA ILE A 588 -7.12 -14.31 12.05
C ILE A 588 -6.70 -14.66 10.60
N PRO A 589 -7.02 -13.81 9.60
CA PRO A 589 -6.84 -14.13 8.19
C PRO A 589 -5.41 -13.91 7.65
N THR A 590 -4.60 -13.15 8.37
CA THR A 590 -3.27 -12.68 7.96
C THR A 590 -2.30 -12.77 9.14
N TRP A 591 -0.99 -12.71 8.87
CA TRP A 591 0.00 -12.52 9.94
C TRP A 591 -0.02 -11.04 10.33
N VAL A 592 0.19 -10.72 11.60
CA VAL A 592 0.35 -9.33 12.08
C VAL A 592 1.71 -9.19 12.73
N THR A 593 2.45 -8.12 12.45
CA THR A 593 3.70 -7.81 13.16
C THR A 593 3.63 -6.40 13.74
N GLY A 594 4.02 -6.31 15.01
CA GLY A 594 3.81 -5.12 15.82
C GLY A 594 5.07 -4.39 16.26
N THR A 595 4.90 -3.52 17.24
CA THR A 595 5.91 -2.55 17.70
C THR A 595 7.32 -3.10 17.94
N PRO A 596 7.55 -4.32 18.48
CA PRO A 596 8.91 -4.83 18.70
C PRO A 596 9.68 -5.12 17.41
N CYS A 597 8.99 -5.42 16.30
CA CYS A 597 9.61 -5.57 14.98
C CYS A 597 10.13 -4.22 14.47
N PHE A 598 9.36 -3.17 14.73
CA PHE A 598 9.60 -1.83 14.21
C PHE A 598 10.75 -1.11 14.89
N TYR A 599 10.96 -1.33 16.19
CA TYR A 599 12.03 -0.66 16.94
C TYR A 599 13.43 -0.92 16.39
N LYS A 600 13.69 -2.03 15.69
CA LYS A 600 15.04 -2.31 15.15
C LYS A 600 15.44 -1.36 14.01
N TYR A 601 14.49 -0.77 13.28
CA TYR A 601 14.73 -0.08 12.00
C TYR A 601 14.21 1.35 11.97
N TYR A 602 14.78 2.18 11.10
CA TYR A 602 14.13 3.41 10.67
C TYR A 602 13.07 3.05 9.65
N LEU A 603 11.84 3.54 9.83
CA LEU A 603 10.69 3.16 9.03
C LEU A 603 10.12 4.33 8.26
N ALA A 604 9.56 4.08 7.09
CA ALA A 604 8.85 5.07 6.30
C ALA A 604 7.62 4.46 5.62
N PHE A 605 6.50 5.16 5.63
CA PHE A 605 5.26 4.80 4.95
C PHE A 605 4.96 5.85 3.89
N HIS A 606 4.99 5.46 2.62
CA HIS A 606 4.82 6.37 1.48
C HIS A 606 3.49 6.06 0.77
N TYR A 607 2.50 6.94 0.95
CA TYR A 607 1.12 6.68 0.54
C TYR A 607 0.96 6.71 -0.98
N THR A 608 1.44 7.77 -1.65
CA THR A 608 1.33 7.91 -3.12
C THR A 608 2.12 6.85 -3.90
N ALA A 609 3.27 6.41 -3.38
CA ALA A 609 4.04 5.30 -3.95
C ALA A 609 3.48 3.91 -3.56
N ASN A 610 2.64 3.85 -2.51
CA ASN A 610 2.18 2.61 -1.85
C ASN A 610 3.37 1.68 -1.50
N MET A 611 4.37 2.24 -0.82
CA MET A 611 5.59 1.54 -0.40
C MET A 611 5.91 1.77 1.08
N MET A 612 6.55 0.77 1.69
CA MET A 612 7.11 0.85 3.04
C MET A 612 8.63 0.71 2.99
N GLY A 613 9.33 1.72 3.50
CA GLY A 613 10.78 1.82 3.54
C GLY A 613 11.35 1.37 4.88
N PHE A 614 12.46 0.64 4.85
CA PHE A 614 13.22 0.25 6.04
C PHE A 614 14.69 0.65 5.86
N ALA A 615 15.32 1.20 6.90
CA ALA A 615 16.74 1.50 6.92
C ALA A 615 17.37 1.17 8.28
N GLU A 616 18.70 1.11 8.32
CA GLU A 616 19.43 0.97 9.58
C GLU A 616 19.38 2.31 10.33
N ARG A 617 19.09 2.29 11.63
CA ARG A 617 18.99 3.51 12.44
C ARG A 617 20.38 4.09 12.70
N ASN A 618 20.53 5.39 12.54
CA ASN A 618 21.74 6.10 12.95
C ASN A 618 21.73 6.29 14.47
N LEU A 619 22.58 5.56 15.19
CA LEU A 619 22.74 5.68 16.65
C LEU A 619 23.86 6.67 17.03
N GLY A 620 24.46 7.35 16.05
CA GLY A 620 25.51 8.35 16.24
C GLY A 620 24.99 9.73 16.64
N ALA A 621 25.90 10.59 17.10
CA ALA A 621 25.56 11.92 17.61
C ALA A 621 24.88 12.85 16.58
N SER A 622 25.05 12.60 15.27
CA SER A 622 24.37 13.35 14.21
C SER A 622 22.85 13.15 14.21
N ALA A 623 22.33 12.06 14.79
CA ALA A 623 20.88 11.82 14.89
C ALA A 623 20.17 12.76 15.88
N ALA A 624 20.92 13.55 16.66
CA ALA A 624 20.38 14.63 17.49
C ALA A 624 19.97 15.87 16.68
N GLU A 625 20.38 15.95 15.41
CA GLU A 625 19.95 16.96 14.45
C GLU A 625 19.01 16.33 13.42
N SER A 626 18.26 17.16 12.68
CA SER A 626 17.34 16.70 11.63
C SER A 626 17.65 17.40 10.30
N ASN A 627 17.64 16.65 9.19
CA ASN A 627 17.93 17.17 7.85
C ASN A 627 17.09 16.44 6.79
N PRO A 628 16.31 17.14 5.93
CA PRO A 628 15.56 16.51 4.85
C PRO A 628 16.45 15.63 3.95
N TYR A 629 16.00 14.40 3.70
CA TYR A 629 16.56 13.55 2.67
C TYR A 629 16.07 14.00 1.29
N ILE A 630 17.00 14.09 0.33
CA ILE A 630 16.77 14.56 -1.05
C ILE A 630 17.38 13.53 -2.00
N SER A 631 16.66 13.12 -3.05
CA SER A 631 17.09 12.14 -4.06
C SER A 631 16.57 12.41 -5.47
#